data_AF-A0A8S2VF17-F1
#
_entry.id   AF-A0A8S2VF17-F1
#
_cell.length_a   1.000
_cell.length_b   1.000
_cell.length_c   1.000
_cell.angle_alpha   90.00
_cell.angle_beta   90.00
_cell.angle_gamma   90.00
#
_symmetry.space_group_name_H-M   'P 1'
#
loop_
_entity.id
_entity.type
_entity.pdbx_description
1 polymer ?
#
loop_
_entity_poly.entity_id
_entity_poly.type
_entity_poly.pdbx_seq_one_letter_code
_entity_poly.pdbx_strand_id
1 'polypeptide(L)'
;VGILRILKLARSFRKHPEQHTREVRQRRVRSLVSNLLRVLNIQPTEYNRKFVPKGAALIVANHKSNVDALSLIKLLGSGESVVPLTFVTKTELSKKKVTKAVLELLEAVMLDRESPREAGEAALAISERLRQGYQVCVFAEGTRNDDPNIIGEFKAGALKPAYRAYRAILPVSIVFSENVLSKKGPLDLLLHLVKERKLDLLDLDVRSLADQYLTMVTTNASTNLEEITEYLGMATYLIELKSRMVIPPPGELGGQNEADLERDRLVARLLEYSSYKAVIPGFYELWEKRSRIYLKRASALDQDIVFNQEAPLPEGVDPIKIHTAMQKIYDRLEE
;
A
#
# COMPACT_ATOMS: atom_id res chain seq x y z
N VAL A 1 -20.17 9.92 12.53
CA VAL A 1 -21.50 9.26 12.32
C VAL A 1 -21.41 7.82 11.79
N GLY A 2 -20.54 7.50 10.81
CA GLY A 2 -20.44 6.16 10.21
C GLY A 2 -20.01 5.03 11.18
N ILE A 3 -18.97 5.27 11.99
CA ILE A 3 -18.39 4.26 12.91
C ILE A 3 -19.43 3.75 13.93
N LEU A 4 -20.16 4.66 14.58
CA LEU A 4 -21.21 4.31 15.56
C LEU A 4 -22.30 3.43 14.95
N ARG A 5 -22.67 3.67 13.67
CA ARG A 5 -23.67 2.87 12.96
C ARG A 5 -23.16 1.45 12.70
N ILE A 6 -21.88 1.28 12.35
CA ILE A 6 -21.26 -0.04 12.15
C ILE A 6 -21.17 -0.80 13.49
N LEU A 7 -20.78 -0.13 14.58
CA LEU A 7 -20.75 -0.74 15.91
C LEU A 7 -22.15 -1.20 16.35
N LYS A 8 -23.19 -0.38 16.11
CA LYS A 8 -24.59 -0.76 16.39
C LYS A 8 -25.03 -1.94 15.53
N LEU A 9 -24.73 -1.93 14.24
CA LEU A 9 -25.06 -3.01 13.32
C LEU A 9 -24.40 -4.33 13.75
N ALA A 10 -23.11 -4.33 14.07
CA ALA A 10 -22.40 -5.52 14.55
C ALA A 10 -22.97 -6.05 15.88
N ARG A 11 -23.38 -5.17 16.80
CA ARG A 11 -24.09 -5.58 18.03
C ARG A 11 -25.44 -6.24 17.72
N SER A 12 -26.22 -5.67 16.80
CA SER A 12 -27.52 -6.23 16.41
C SER A 12 -27.36 -7.57 15.69
N PHE A 13 -26.41 -7.67 14.76
CA PHE A 13 -26.07 -8.92 14.07
C PHE A 13 -25.67 -10.04 15.03
N ARG A 14 -24.92 -9.74 16.09
CA ARG A 14 -24.58 -10.75 17.12
C ARG A 14 -25.80 -11.28 17.88
N LYS A 15 -26.85 -10.47 18.05
CA LYS A 15 -28.05 -10.86 18.78
C LYS A 15 -29.07 -11.56 17.89
N HIS A 16 -29.20 -11.10 16.64
CA HIS A 16 -30.24 -11.51 15.69
C HIS A 16 -29.66 -11.67 14.29
N PRO A 17 -28.76 -12.66 14.05
CA PRO A 17 -28.08 -12.82 12.77
C PRO A 17 -29.05 -13.04 11.60
N GLU A 18 -30.19 -13.67 11.83
CA GLU A 18 -31.27 -13.92 10.87
C GLU A 18 -31.91 -12.64 10.31
N GLN A 19 -31.85 -11.53 11.07
CA GLN A 19 -32.44 -10.25 10.66
C GLN A 19 -31.51 -9.43 9.74
N HIS A 20 -30.25 -9.86 9.54
CA HIS A 20 -29.25 -9.09 8.79
C HIS A 20 -28.68 -9.92 7.63
N THR A 21 -29.30 -9.76 6.46
CA THR A 21 -28.82 -10.42 5.24
C THR A 21 -27.38 -10.02 4.91
N ARG A 22 -26.68 -10.91 4.20
CA ARG A 22 -25.27 -10.74 3.84
C ARG A 22 -25.08 -9.46 3.03
N GLU A 23 -25.98 -9.19 2.10
CA GLU A 23 -25.97 -8.04 1.20
C GLU A 23 -26.09 -6.74 1.99
N VAL A 24 -26.97 -6.68 3.00
CA VAL A 24 -27.15 -5.49 3.85
C VAL A 24 -25.87 -5.21 4.65
N ARG A 25 -25.27 -6.25 5.25
CA ARG A 25 -24.02 -6.11 6.01
C ARG A 25 -22.87 -5.62 5.13
N GLN A 26 -22.65 -6.29 4.00
CA GLN A 26 -21.59 -5.96 3.03
C GLN A 26 -21.75 -4.53 2.49
N ARG A 27 -22.98 -4.13 2.11
CA ARG A 27 -23.27 -2.78 1.64
C ARG A 27 -22.94 -1.73 2.71
N ARG A 28 -23.24 -2.01 3.98
CA ARG A 28 -22.96 -1.07 5.07
C ARG A 28 -21.48 -0.94 5.37
N VAL A 29 -20.75 -2.07 5.42
CA VAL A 29 -19.29 -2.08 5.57
C VAL A 29 -18.65 -1.32 4.42
N ARG A 30 -19.04 -1.61 3.18
CA ARG A 30 -18.52 -0.92 1.98
C ARG A 30 -18.79 0.58 1.99
N SER A 31 -19.95 1.02 2.46
CA SER A 31 -20.27 2.45 2.61
C SER A 31 -19.35 3.13 3.64
N LEU A 32 -19.09 2.48 4.78
CA LEU A 32 -18.12 2.99 5.75
C LEU A 32 -16.73 3.11 5.11
N VAL A 33 -16.25 2.04 4.48
CA VAL A 33 -14.92 1.98 3.86
C VAL A 33 -14.78 2.99 2.73
N SER A 34 -15.79 3.16 1.88
CA SER A 34 -15.78 4.13 0.79
C SER A 34 -15.68 5.57 1.31
N ASN A 35 -16.38 5.89 2.41
CA ASN A 35 -16.28 7.19 3.04
C ASN A 35 -14.91 7.38 3.71
N LEU A 36 -14.37 6.35 4.36
CA LEU A 36 -13.03 6.41 4.95
C LEU A 36 -11.96 6.66 3.88
N LEU A 37 -11.98 5.90 2.79
CA LEU A 37 -11.05 6.09 1.67
C LEU A 37 -11.18 7.49 1.06
N ARG A 38 -12.40 8.04 0.95
CA ARG A 38 -12.61 9.43 0.48
C ARG A 38 -11.98 10.46 1.42
N VAL A 39 -12.16 10.31 2.74
CA VAL A 39 -11.55 11.20 3.74
C VAL A 39 -10.02 11.14 3.70
N LEU A 40 -9.47 9.94 3.45
CA LEU A 40 -8.03 9.75 3.30
C LEU A 40 -7.51 10.15 1.90
N ASN A 41 -8.37 10.67 1.02
CA ASN A 41 -8.06 10.98 -0.38
C ASN A 41 -7.47 9.80 -1.17
N ILE A 42 -7.92 8.58 -0.88
CA ILE A 42 -7.48 7.35 -1.54
C ILE A 42 -8.53 6.93 -2.56
N GLN A 43 -8.13 6.81 -3.81
CA GLN A 43 -8.96 6.31 -4.90
C GLN A 43 -8.38 5.02 -5.48
N PRO A 44 -8.79 3.85 -4.98
CA PRO A 44 -8.44 2.59 -5.61
C PRO A 44 -9.04 2.52 -7.02
N THR A 45 -8.22 2.15 -7.99
CA THR A 45 -8.60 1.82 -9.37
C THR A 45 -8.40 0.33 -9.60
N GLU A 46 -9.31 -0.28 -10.37
CA GLU A 46 -9.21 -1.68 -10.78
C GLU A 46 -8.95 -1.78 -12.28
N TYR A 47 -8.23 -2.81 -12.68
CA TYR A 47 -7.98 -3.15 -14.06
C TYR A 47 -8.49 -4.56 -14.34
N ASN A 48 -8.92 -4.80 -15.58
CA ASN A 48 -9.40 -6.12 -16.02
C ASN A 48 -10.58 -6.71 -15.22
N ARG A 49 -11.53 -5.87 -14.79
CA ARG A 49 -12.74 -6.28 -14.07
C ARG A 49 -13.50 -7.45 -14.72
N LYS A 50 -13.42 -7.58 -16.05
CA LYS A 50 -14.01 -8.70 -16.82
C LYS A 50 -13.59 -10.10 -16.33
N PHE A 51 -12.44 -10.23 -15.67
CA PHE A 51 -11.98 -11.51 -15.11
C PHE A 51 -12.47 -11.78 -13.68
N VAL A 52 -13.12 -10.81 -13.02
CA VAL A 52 -13.69 -11.01 -11.68
C VAL A 52 -14.86 -11.98 -11.80
N PRO A 53 -14.82 -13.15 -11.11
CA PRO A 53 -15.89 -14.13 -11.19
C PRO A 53 -17.22 -13.57 -10.67
N LYS A 54 -18.32 -13.87 -11.36
CA LYS A 54 -19.69 -13.45 -10.94
C LYS A 54 -20.22 -14.21 -9.72
N GLY A 55 -19.48 -15.20 -9.22
CA GLY A 55 -19.85 -16.02 -8.07
C GLY A 55 -18.69 -16.19 -7.09
N ALA A 56 -18.83 -17.17 -6.20
CA ALA A 56 -17.80 -17.51 -5.21
C ALA A 56 -16.47 -17.85 -5.87
N ALA A 57 -15.40 -17.26 -5.35
CA ALA A 57 -14.04 -17.47 -5.81
C ALA A 57 -13.04 -17.25 -4.67
N LEU A 58 -11.91 -17.93 -4.73
CA LEU A 58 -10.78 -17.64 -3.85
C LEU A 58 -9.99 -16.49 -4.45
N ILE A 59 -9.98 -15.35 -3.77
CA ILE A 59 -9.18 -14.19 -4.16
C ILE A 59 -7.82 -14.33 -3.48
N VAL A 60 -6.76 -14.35 -4.30
CA VAL A 60 -5.39 -14.52 -3.81
C VAL A 60 -4.65 -13.23 -4.13
N ALA A 61 -4.36 -12.44 -3.10
CA ALA A 61 -3.72 -11.14 -3.24
C ALA A 61 -2.38 -11.08 -2.51
N ASN A 62 -1.46 -10.27 -3.02
CA ASN A 62 -0.29 -9.80 -2.25
C ASN A 62 -0.74 -8.82 -1.14
N HIS A 63 0.09 -8.60 -0.12
CA HIS A 63 -0.29 -7.75 1.02
C HIS A 63 0.84 -6.82 1.48
N LYS A 64 0.74 -5.55 1.10
CA LYS A 64 1.72 -4.51 1.40
C LYS A 64 1.24 -3.48 2.44
N SER A 65 -0.07 -3.29 2.62
CA SER A 65 -0.57 -2.23 3.51
C SER A 65 -1.94 -2.52 4.14
N ASN A 66 -2.28 -1.76 5.18
CA ASN A 66 -3.64 -1.75 5.76
C ASN A 66 -4.73 -1.31 4.75
N VAL A 67 -4.36 -0.58 3.70
CA VAL A 67 -5.29 -0.05 2.69
C VAL A 67 -5.73 -1.13 1.70
N ASP A 68 -4.99 -2.23 1.59
CA ASP A 68 -5.25 -3.32 0.65
C ASP A 68 -6.65 -3.91 0.84
N ALA A 69 -6.94 -4.35 2.07
CA ALA A 69 -8.24 -4.92 2.42
C ALA A 69 -9.38 -3.91 2.21
N LEU A 70 -9.15 -2.64 2.55
CA LEU A 70 -10.12 -1.57 2.34
C LEU A 70 -10.41 -1.34 0.84
N SER A 71 -9.38 -1.39 0.02
CA SER A 71 -9.47 -1.23 -1.43
C SER A 71 -10.26 -2.37 -2.06
N LEU A 72 -9.96 -3.61 -1.66
CA LEU A 72 -10.70 -4.79 -2.12
C LEU A 72 -12.18 -4.76 -1.71
N ILE A 73 -12.50 -4.33 -0.48
CA ILE A 73 -13.88 -4.13 -0.03
C ILE A 73 -14.62 -3.11 -0.90
N LYS A 74 -13.94 -2.01 -1.29
CA LYS A 74 -14.54 -0.98 -2.15
C LYS A 74 -14.77 -1.50 -3.58
N LEU A 75 -13.80 -2.20 -4.16
CA LEU A 75 -13.77 -2.58 -5.57
C LEU A 75 -14.59 -3.85 -5.84
N LEU A 76 -14.30 -4.96 -5.14
CA LEU A 76 -14.98 -6.25 -5.38
C LEU A 76 -16.43 -6.25 -4.89
N GLY A 77 -16.75 -5.42 -3.88
CA GLY A 77 -18.13 -5.26 -3.41
C GLY A 77 -19.02 -4.38 -4.31
N SER A 78 -18.61 -4.08 -5.55
CA SER A 78 -19.29 -3.18 -6.50
C SER A 78 -20.00 -3.91 -7.63
N GLY A 79 -21.10 -3.35 -8.16
CA GLY A 79 -21.86 -3.91 -9.31
C GLY A 79 -23.29 -4.35 -8.98
N GLU A 80 -23.98 -4.89 -9.99
CA GLU A 80 -25.39 -5.31 -9.93
C GLU A 80 -25.62 -6.58 -9.09
N SER A 81 -24.65 -7.50 -9.06
CA SER A 81 -24.65 -8.71 -8.22
C SER A 81 -23.49 -8.64 -7.23
N VAL A 82 -23.77 -8.22 -6.00
CA VAL A 82 -22.75 -8.10 -4.94
C VAL A 82 -22.47 -9.49 -4.39
N VAL A 83 -21.41 -10.12 -4.88
CA VAL A 83 -20.90 -11.36 -4.26
C VAL A 83 -20.29 -10.99 -2.91
N PRO A 84 -20.69 -11.62 -1.80
CA PRO A 84 -20.22 -11.22 -0.48
C PRO A 84 -18.73 -11.54 -0.32
N LEU A 85 -17.94 -10.55 0.09
CA LEU A 85 -16.49 -10.66 0.30
C LEU A 85 -16.19 -10.96 1.77
N THR A 86 -15.34 -11.95 2.03
CA THR A 86 -14.79 -12.21 3.36
C THR A 86 -13.26 -12.31 3.30
N PHE A 87 -12.62 -12.22 4.45
CA PHE A 87 -11.17 -12.25 4.59
C PHE A 87 -10.73 -13.35 5.53
N VAL A 88 -9.56 -13.89 5.26
CA VAL A 88 -8.82 -14.72 6.21
C VAL A 88 -7.85 -13.81 6.96
N THR A 89 -7.95 -13.77 8.29
CA THR A 89 -7.17 -12.84 9.12
C THR A 89 -6.69 -13.50 10.41
N LYS A 90 -5.63 -12.94 11.00
CA LYS A 90 -5.15 -13.36 12.31
C LYS A 90 -6.06 -12.88 13.45
N THR A 91 -6.09 -13.63 14.55
CA THR A 91 -6.98 -13.36 15.69
C THR A 91 -6.69 -12.03 16.38
N GLU A 92 -5.43 -11.58 16.41
CA GLU A 92 -5.00 -10.36 17.10
C GLU A 92 -5.57 -9.08 16.46
N LEU A 93 -5.89 -9.11 15.16
CA LEU A 93 -6.47 -7.96 14.46
C LEU A 93 -7.87 -7.58 15.01
N SER A 94 -8.52 -8.52 15.70
CA SER A 94 -9.82 -8.30 16.36
C SER A 94 -9.74 -7.57 17.71
N LYS A 95 -8.54 -7.18 18.18
CA LYS A 95 -8.38 -6.42 19.44
C LYS A 95 -9.02 -5.02 19.36
N LYS A 96 -9.01 -4.37 18.19
CA LYS A 96 -9.61 -3.04 18.00
C LYS A 96 -11.13 -3.14 17.78
N LYS A 97 -11.93 -2.40 18.56
CA LYS A 97 -13.41 -2.48 18.55
C LYS A 97 -14.05 -2.29 17.17
N VAL A 98 -13.55 -1.32 16.39
CA VAL A 98 -14.10 -1.03 15.05
C VAL A 98 -13.71 -2.14 14.07
N THR A 99 -12.44 -2.55 14.07
CA THR A 99 -11.95 -3.64 13.22
C THR A 99 -12.68 -4.94 13.50
N LYS A 100 -12.87 -5.29 14.78
CA LYS A 100 -13.68 -6.45 15.18
C LYS A 100 -15.10 -6.40 14.62
N ALA A 101 -15.78 -5.27 14.74
CA ALA A 101 -17.12 -5.10 14.20
C ALA A 101 -17.17 -5.27 12.68
N VAL A 102 -16.17 -4.78 11.94
CA VAL A 102 -16.09 -4.98 10.49
C VAL A 102 -15.85 -6.47 10.17
N LEU A 103 -14.90 -7.13 10.83
CA LEU A 103 -14.61 -8.55 10.62
C LEU A 103 -15.81 -9.45 10.94
N GLU A 104 -16.55 -9.16 12.01
CA GLU A 104 -17.82 -9.84 12.34
C GLU A 104 -18.86 -9.66 11.22
N LEU A 105 -19.03 -8.44 10.71
CA LEU A 105 -19.99 -8.15 9.64
C LEU A 105 -19.60 -8.73 8.28
N LEU A 106 -18.31 -8.97 8.04
CA LEU A 106 -17.80 -9.66 6.85
C LEU A 106 -17.79 -11.19 7.03
N GLU A 107 -18.04 -11.70 8.24
CA GLU A 107 -17.85 -13.10 8.61
C GLU A 107 -16.44 -13.60 8.26
N ALA A 108 -15.43 -12.84 8.68
CA ALA A 108 -14.03 -13.18 8.48
C ALA A 108 -13.67 -14.54 9.09
N VAL A 109 -12.82 -15.29 8.39
CA VAL A 109 -12.25 -16.54 8.90
C VAL A 109 -11.03 -16.17 9.74
N MET A 110 -11.12 -16.41 11.05
CA MET A 110 -10.08 -16.10 12.01
C MET A 110 -9.10 -17.26 12.10
N LEU A 111 -7.80 -16.98 12.02
CA LEU A 111 -6.74 -17.96 12.15
C LEU A 111 -5.88 -17.65 13.38
N ASP A 112 -5.67 -18.65 14.21
CA ASP A 112 -4.52 -18.73 15.10
C ASP A 112 -3.40 -19.50 14.37
N ARG A 113 -2.12 -19.13 14.57
CA ARG A 113 -1.02 -19.64 13.72
C ARG A 113 0.06 -20.39 14.48
N GLU A 114 -0.16 -20.67 15.76
CA GLU A 114 0.82 -21.39 16.58
C GLU A 114 0.80 -22.92 16.42
N SER A 115 -0.10 -23.49 15.59
CA SER A 115 -0.19 -24.96 15.41
C SER A 115 -0.34 -25.43 13.93
N PRO A 116 0.48 -26.40 13.46
CA PRO A 116 0.33 -27.03 12.14
C PRO A 116 -1.00 -27.74 11.89
N ARG A 117 -1.73 -28.18 12.93
CA ARG A 117 -3.06 -28.81 12.79
C ARG A 117 -4.12 -27.81 12.33
N GLU A 118 -3.99 -26.55 12.71
CA GLU A 118 -4.97 -25.49 12.43
C GLU A 118 -4.90 -25.00 10.98
N ALA A 119 -3.77 -25.17 10.28
CA ALA A 119 -3.68 -24.90 8.84
C ALA A 119 -4.64 -25.78 8.02
N GLY A 120 -4.92 -27.01 8.48
CA GLY A 120 -5.92 -27.89 7.90
C GLY A 120 -7.34 -27.37 8.13
N GLU A 121 -7.66 -27.00 9.36
CA GLU A 121 -8.97 -26.46 9.77
C GLU A 121 -9.28 -25.12 9.08
N ALA A 122 -8.28 -24.24 8.96
CA ALA A 122 -8.33 -23.02 8.17
C ALA A 122 -8.76 -23.30 6.74
N ALA A 123 -8.13 -24.29 6.10
CA ALA A 123 -8.44 -24.67 4.73
C ALA A 123 -9.87 -25.22 4.60
N LEU A 124 -10.36 -25.98 5.58
CA LEU A 124 -11.75 -26.45 5.65
C LEU A 124 -12.73 -25.28 5.81
N ALA A 125 -12.47 -24.35 6.72
CA ALA A 125 -13.30 -23.17 6.94
C ALA A 125 -13.39 -22.28 5.69
N ILE A 126 -12.26 -22.05 5.00
CA ILE A 126 -12.22 -21.32 3.72
C ILE A 126 -13.07 -22.06 2.67
N SER A 127 -12.90 -23.38 2.55
CA SER A 127 -13.66 -24.20 1.59
C SER A 127 -15.17 -24.09 1.84
N GLU A 128 -15.57 -24.05 3.10
CA GLU A 128 -16.97 -23.92 3.48
C GLU A 128 -17.54 -22.54 3.13
N ARG A 129 -16.79 -21.46 3.39
CA ARG A 129 -17.20 -20.10 2.96
C ARG A 129 -17.34 -20.00 1.45
N LEU A 130 -16.43 -20.61 0.69
CA LEU A 130 -16.51 -20.68 -0.77
C LEU A 130 -17.76 -21.44 -1.26
N ARG A 131 -18.15 -22.53 -0.58
CA ARG A 131 -19.41 -23.25 -0.88
C ARG A 131 -20.64 -22.41 -0.58
N GLN A 132 -20.61 -21.63 0.50
CA GLN A 132 -21.69 -20.73 0.90
C GLN A 132 -21.89 -19.52 -0.02
N GLY A 133 -21.07 -19.35 -1.07
CA GLY A 133 -21.23 -18.26 -2.03
C GLY A 133 -20.29 -17.06 -1.81
N TYR A 134 -19.37 -17.13 -0.86
CA TYR A 134 -18.45 -16.02 -0.59
C TYR A 134 -17.30 -15.95 -1.61
N GLN A 135 -16.89 -14.73 -1.94
CA GLN A 135 -15.52 -14.48 -2.36
C GLN A 135 -14.65 -14.45 -1.10
N VAL A 136 -13.68 -15.34 -1.02
CA VAL A 136 -12.79 -15.43 0.15
C VAL A 136 -11.43 -14.88 -0.24
N CYS A 137 -11.01 -13.79 0.40
CA CYS A 137 -9.72 -13.18 0.17
C CYS A 137 -8.67 -13.72 1.15
N VAL A 138 -7.57 -14.21 0.58
CA VAL A 138 -6.38 -14.61 1.30
C VAL A 138 -5.23 -13.75 0.84
N PHE A 139 -4.54 -13.15 1.80
CA PHE A 139 -3.26 -12.50 1.59
C PHE A 139 -2.17 -13.55 1.66
N ALA A 140 -1.62 -13.91 0.51
CA ALA A 140 -0.87 -15.15 0.34
C ALA A 140 0.45 -15.22 1.11
N GLU A 141 1.02 -14.06 1.42
CA GLU A 141 2.29 -13.91 2.15
C GLU A 141 2.13 -14.24 3.64
N GLY A 142 0.92 -14.09 4.19
CA GLY A 142 0.57 -14.45 5.57
C GLY A 142 1.25 -13.62 6.69
N THR A 143 2.29 -12.87 6.40
CA THR A 143 2.91 -11.83 7.22
C THR A 143 3.22 -10.68 6.27
N ARG A 144 3.19 -9.44 6.75
CA ARG A 144 3.64 -8.31 5.93
C ARG A 144 5.12 -8.53 5.68
N ASN A 145 5.54 -8.48 4.42
CA ASN A 145 6.95 -8.36 4.12
C ASN A 145 7.36 -6.94 4.47
N ASP A 146 8.40 -6.78 5.29
CA ASP A 146 8.89 -5.46 5.70
C ASP A 146 9.58 -4.75 4.51
N ASP A 147 9.99 -5.51 3.49
CA ASP A 147 10.46 -4.98 2.22
C ASP A 147 9.30 -4.77 1.22
N PRO A 148 8.96 -3.52 0.85
CA PRO A 148 7.89 -3.22 -0.08
C PRO A 148 8.17 -3.67 -1.53
N ASN A 149 9.40 -4.07 -1.89
CA ASN A 149 9.75 -4.49 -3.24
C ASN A 149 9.68 -6.00 -3.45
N ILE A 150 9.66 -6.79 -2.37
CA ILE A 150 9.68 -8.27 -2.44
C ILE A 150 8.27 -8.82 -2.18
N ILE A 151 7.72 -9.54 -3.16
CA ILE A 151 6.49 -10.33 -2.95
C ILE A 151 6.89 -11.60 -2.19
N GLY A 152 6.42 -11.77 -0.95
CA GLY A 152 6.72 -12.95 -0.15
C GLY A 152 6.28 -14.27 -0.80
N GLU A 153 6.90 -15.38 -0.40
CA GLU A 153 6.64 -16.70 -0.98
C GLU A 153 5.17 -17.15 -0.77
N PHE A 154 4.52 -17.57 -1.85
CA PHE A 154 3.15 -18.07 -1.82
C PHE A 154 3.09 -19.42 -1.11
N LYS A 155 2.43 -19.47 0.06
CA LYS A 155 2.18 -20.75 0.73
C LYS A 155 1.18 -21.58 -0.09
N ALA A 156 1.65 -22.64 -0.75
CA ALA A 156 0.85 -23.52 -1.62
C ALA A 156 -0.44 -24.06 -0.96
N GLY A 157 -0.43 -24.21 0.38
CA GLY A 157 -1.62 -24.60 1.16
C GLY A 157 -2.81 -23.64 1.03
N ALA A 158 -2.57 -22.37 0.70
CA ALA A 158 -3.62 -21.35 0.53
C ALA A 158 -4.55 -21.62 -0.66
N LEU A 159 -4.11 -22.37 -1.67
CA LEU A 159 -4.89 -22.65 -2.89
C LEU A 159 -5.79 -23.90 -2.75
N LYS A 160 -5.42 -24.82 -1.87
CA LYS A 160 -6.12 -26.10 -1.63
C LYS A 160 -7.62 -25.94 -1.32
N PRO A 161 -8.09 -24.90 -0.60
CA PRO A 161 -9.51 -24.68 -0.37
C PRO A 161 -10.34 -24.45 -1.64
N ALA A 162 -9.79 -23.74 -2.64
CA ALA A 162 -10.49 -23.48 -3.89
C ALA A 162 -10.74 -24.79 -4.65
N TYR A 163 -9.73 -25.66 -4.70
CA TYR A 163 -9.84 -27.00 -5.29
C TYR A 163 -10.92 -27.84 -4.61
N ARG A 164 -10.92 -27.88 -3.27
CA ARG A 164 -11.92 -28.64 -2.48
C ARG A 164 -13.34 -28.13 -2.64
N ALA A 165 -13.51 -26.82 -2.86
CA ALA A 165 -14.82 -26.20 -3.04
C ALA A 165 -15.26 -26.15 -4.52
N TYR A 166 -14.43 -26.65 -5.45
CA TYR A 166 -14.64 -26.52 -6.91
C TYR A 166 -14.94 -25.06 -7.32
N ARG A 167 -14.18 -24.12 -6.78
CA ARG A 167 -14.31 -22.68 -7.07
C ARG A 167 -13.07 -22.13 -7.78
N ALA A 168 -13.30 -21.11 -8.62
CA ALA A 168 -12.23 -20.42 -9.33
C ALA A 168 -11.28 -19.69 -8.36
N ILE A 169 -10.03 -19.53 -8.80
CA ILE A 169 -9.03 -18.71 -8.14
C ILE A 169 -8.89 -17.41 -8.94
N LEU A 170 -9.02 -16.26 -8.28
CA LEU A 170 -8.72 -14.96 -8.86
C LEU A 170 -7.39 -14.44 -8.27
N PRO A 171 -6.28 -14.49 -9.03
CA PRO A 171 -5.06 -13.80 -8.63
C PRO A 171 -5.26 -12.29 -8.76
N VAL A 172 -4.88 -11.56 -7.71
CA VAL A 172 -4.97 -10.09 -7.64
C VAL A 172 -3.61 -9.54 -7.27
N SER A 173 -3.13 -8.58 -8.05
CA SER A 173 -1.97 -7.77 -7.70
C SER A 173 -2.42 -6.39 -7.23
N ILE A 174 -1.95 -6.00 -6.05
CA ILE A 174 -2.14 -4.69 -5.43
C ILE A 174 -0.77 -4.00 -5.49
N VAL A 175 -0.74 -2.83 -6.12
CA VAL A 175 0.47 -2.02 -6.30
C VAL A 175 0.28 -0.64 -5.69
N PHE A 176 1.38 -0.06 -5.22
CA PHE A 176 1.48 1.29 -4.66
C PHE A 176 0.76 1.52 -3.34
N SER A 177 0.13 0.51 -2.74
CA SER A 177 -0.62 0.67 -1.50
C SER A 177 0.27 0.95 -0.30
N GLU A 178 1.53 0.51 -0.34
CA GLU A 178 2.59 0.85 0.61
C GLU A 178 2.87 2.36 0.67
N ASN A 179 2.64 3.07 -0.42
CA ASN A 179 2.91 4.50 -0.58
C ASN A 179 1.75 5.39 -0.14
N VAL A 180 0.60 4.79 0.23
CA VAL A 180 -0.66 5.51 0.48
C VAL A 180 -0.72 6.06 1.89
N LEU A 181 -0.14 5.35 2.87
CA LEU A 181 -0.13 5.78 4.27
C LEU A 181 1.28 6.11 4.79
N SER A 182 2.33 5.68 4.10
CA SER A 182 3.69 6.14 4.38
C SER A 182 3.84 7.54 3.79
N LYS A 183 3.93 8.55 4.65
CA LYS A 183 4.47 9.84 4.22
C LYS A 183 5.92 9.56 3.80
N LYS A 184 6.27 9.83 2.55
CA LYS A 184 7.60 9.49 2.01
C LYS A 184 8.62 10.52 2.45
N GLY A 185 8.95 10.47 3.74
CA GLY A 185 9.98 11.31 4.33
C GLY A 185 9.51 12.73 4.70
N PRO A 186 10.45 13.54 5.19
CA PRO A 186 10.18 14.81 5.84
C PRO A 186 9.57 15.88 4.92
N LEU A 187 9.98 15.91 3.64
CA LEU A 187 9.48 16.90 2.67
C LEU A 187 8.01 16.67 2.30
N ASP A 188 7.58 15.41 2.22
CA ASP A 188 6.18 15.07 1.94
C ASP A 188 5.27 15.44 3.11
N LEU A 189 5.76 15.24 4.35
CA LEU A 189 5.09 15.67 5.56
C LEU A 189 4.96 17.21 5.62
N LEU A 190 6.01 17.95 5.26
CA LEU A 190 5.97 19.41 5.19
C LEU A 190 4.99 19.90 4.12
N LEU A 191 5.04 19.35 2.90
CA LEU A 191 4.08 19.71 1.85
C LEU A 191 2.64 19.43 2.25
N HIS A 192 2.39 18.32 2.95
CA HIS A 192 1.07 18.00 3.46
C HIS A 192 0.57 19.04 4.46
N LEU A 193 1.41 19.45 5.41
CA LEU A 193 1.08 20.50 6.39
C LEU A 193 0.77 21.85 5.72
N VAL A 194 1.53 22.23 4.69
CA VAL A 194 1.28 23.44 3.90
C VAL A 194 -0.08 23.36 3.18
N LYS A 195 -0.37 22.22 2.53
CA LYS A 195 -1.62 21.99 1.78
C LYS A 195 -2.86 21.97 2.68
N GLU A 196 -2.80 21.35 3.86
CA GLU A 196 -3.94 21.29 4.78
C GLU A 196 -4.40 22.68 5.24
N ARG A 197 -3.46 23.62 5.38
CA ARG A 197 -3.71 24.99 5.81
C ARG A 197 -4.03 25.96 4.67
N LYS A 198 -3.97 25.49 3.41
CA LYS A 198 -4.08 26.34 2.20
C LYS A 198 -3.09 27.52 2.23
N LEU A 199 -1.91 27.32 2.80
CA LEU A 199 -0.86 28.32 2.79
C LEU A 199 -0.24 28.37 1.40
N ASP A 200 0.05 29.57 0.91
CA ASP A 200 0.93 29.73 -0.24
C ASP A 200 2.35 29.32 0.18
N LEU A 201 3.06 28.58 -0.67
CA LEU A 201 4.45 28.21 -0.42
C LEU A 201 5.35 29.44 -0.37
N LEU A 202 4.98 30.51 -1.07
CA LEU A 202 5.75 31.76 -1.12
C LEU A 202 5.60 32.59 0.17
N ASP A 203 4.44 32.52 0.82
CA ASP A 203 4.10 33.28 2.05
C ASP A 203 4.20 32.42 3.32
N LEU A 204 5.06 31.41 3.29
CA LEU A 204 5.14 30.40 4.34
C LEU A 204 5.73 30.95 5.65
N ASP A 205 4.95 30.91 6.74
CA ASP A 205 5.47 31.11 8.11
C ASP A 205 6.15 29.83 8.62
N VAL A 206 7.48 29.77 8.45
CA VAL A 206 8.30 28.63 8.86
C VAL A 206 8.19 28.32 10.34
N ARG A 207 7.98 29.34 11.20
CA ARG A 207 7.86 29.14 12.66
C ARG A 207 6.66 28.27 12.99
N SER A 208 5.51 28.59 12.42
CA SER A 208 4.28 27.80 12.56
C SER A 208 4.42 26.41 11.94
N LEU A 209 5.11 26.30 10.80
CA LEU A 209 5.35 25.01 10.14
C LEU A 209 6.25 24.09 10.99
N ALA A 210 7.31 24.64 11.58
CA ALA A 210 8.23 23.92 12.44
C ALA A 210 7.51 23.33 13.67
N ASP A 211 6.65 24.12 14.34
CA ASP A 211 5.89 23.64 15.50
C ASP A 211 4.94 22.49 15.15
N GLN A 212 4.27 22.59 14.01
CA GLN A 212 3.36 21.55 13.53
C GLN A 212 4.10 20.28 13.14
N TYR A 213 5.24 20.43 12.46
CA TYR A 213 6.10 19.33 12.09
C TYR A 213 6.60 18.58 13.33
N LEU A 214 7.14 19.29 14.32
CA LEU A 214 7.62 18.71 15.58
C LEU A 214 6.49 18.03 16.36
N THR A 215 5.32 18.64 16.42
CA THR A 215 4.13 18.05 17.07
C THR A 215 3.73 16.74 16.39
N MET A 216 3.71 16.71 15.05
CA MET A 216 3.36 15.52 14.29
C MET A 216 4.41 14.41 14.45
N VAL A 217 5.70 14.74 14.43
CA VAL A 217 6.79 13.77 14.64
C VAL A 217 6.74 13.20 16.06
N THR A 218 6.61 14.04 17.10
CA THR A 218 6.57 13.60 18.50
C THR A 218 5.32 12.78 18.86
N THR A 219 4.15 13.12 18.30
CA THR A 219 2.92 12.33 18.51
C THR A 219 3.03 10.93 17.91
N ASN A 220 3.66 10.81 16.73
CA ASN A 220 3.83 9.54 16.04
C ASN A 220 5.07 8.76 16.52
N ALA A 221 6.00 9.41 17.23
CA ALA A 221 7.26 8.82 17.68
C ALA A 221 7.10 7.62 18.64
N SER A 222 5.94 7.52 19.29
CA SER A 222 5.60 6.40 20.17
C SER A 222 5.25 5.10 19.44
N THR A 223 5.21 5.10 18.09
CA THR A 223 4.63 4.01 17.30
C THR A 223 5.62 3.26 16.39
N ASN A 224 6.73 3.87 15.96
CA ASN A 224 7.76 3.17 15.16
C ASN A 224 9.10 3.93 15.16
N LEU A 225 10.13 3.43 15.87
CA LEU A 225 11.38 4.18 16.11
C LEU A 225 12.29 4.30 14.87
N GLU A 226 12.28 3.28 14.01
CA GLU A 226 13.15 3.18 12.83
C GLU A 226 12.74 4.16 11.70
N GLU A 227 11.44 4.43 11.57
CA GLU A 227 10.92 5.40 10.60
C GLU A 227 11.26 6.86 10.97
N ILE A 228 11.58 7.15 12.23
CA ILE A 228 11.74 8.53 12.74
C ILE A 228 13.10 9.13 12.38
N THR A 229 14.13 8.32 12.14
CA THR A 229 15.52 8.80 11.94
C THR A 229 15.62 9.85 10.83
N GLU A 230 14.94 9.65 9.70
CA GLU A 230 14.91 10.61 8.59
C GLU A 230 14.17 11.91 8.96
N TYR A 231 13.15 11.81 9.82
CA TYR A 231 12.38 12.97 10.29
C TYR A 231 13.13 13.80 11.32
N LEU A 232 14.03 13.20 12.10
CA LEU A 232 14.86 13.90 13.08
C LEU A 232 15.82 14.89 12.41
N GLY A 233 16.41 14.53 11.27
CA GLY A 233 17.28 15.44 10.52
C GLY A 233 16.56 16.73 10.13
N MET A 234 15.35 16.60 9.60
CA MET A 234 14.52 17.77 9.26
C MET A 234 13.99 18.50 10.50
N ALA A 235 13.66 17.79 11.59
CA ALA A 235 13.28 18.42 12.86
C ALA A 235 14.38 19.34 13.37
N THR A 236 15.62 18.86 13.40
CA THR A 236 16.80 19.64 13.80
C THR A 236 16.97 20.87 12.92
N TYR A 237 16.88 20.71 11.60
CA TYR A 237 16.97 21.82 10.65
C TYR A 237 15.89 22.88 10.89
N LEU A 238 14.63 22.47 11.12
CA LEU A 238 13.53 23.39 11.38
C LEU A 238 13.65 24.10 12.74
N ILE A 239 14.18 23.42 13.77
CA ILE A 239 14.46 24.03 15.07
C ILE A 239 15.55 25.10 14.94
N GLU A 240 16.63 24.78 14.23
CA GLU A 240 17.72 25.72 13.97
C GLU A 240 17.21 26.95 13.22
N LEU A 241 16.47 26.73 12.12
CA LEU A 241 15.90 27.79 11.33
C LEU A 241 14.93 28.66 12.14
N LYS A 242 14.05 28.03 12.93
CA LYS A 242 13.15 28.74 13.84
C LYS A 242 13.91 29.59 14.86
N SER A 243 14.98 29.05 15.45
CA SER A 243 15.82 29.76 16.42
C SER A 243 16.45 31.01 15.80
N ARG A 244 17.09 30.86 14.62
CA ARG A 244 17.71 31.98 13.88
C ARG A 244 16.71 33.07 13.50
N MET A 245 15.47 32.71 13.14
CA MET A 245 14.42 33.68 12.80
C MET A 245 13.83 34.43 14.02
N VAL A 246 13.97 33.87 15.23
CA VAL A 246 13.48 34.50 16.47
C VAL A 246 14.53 35.41 17.10
N ILE A 247 15.82 35.12 16.90
CA ILE A 247 16.91 35.93 17.43
C ILE A 247 17.07 37.19 16.57
N PRO A 248 16.98 38.41 17.15
CA PRO A 248 17.18 39.64 16.39
C PRO A 248 18.61 39.68 15.82
N PRO A 249 18.78 40.01 14.52
CA PRO A 249 20.09 40.05 13.92
C PRO A 249 20.94 41.14 14.60
N PRO A 250 22.26 40.93 14.74
CA PRO A 250 23.16 41.95 15.26
C PRO A 250 23.25 43.11 14.25
N GLY A 251 22.45 44.16 14.46
CA GLY A 251 22.71 45.53 14.01
C GLY A 251 23.07 45.81 12.53
N GLU A 252 22.87 44.89 11.57
CA GLU A 252 23.22 45.14 10.18
C GLU A 252 22.04 45.74 9.39
N LEU A 253 22.23 47.00 8.99
CA LEU A 253 21.40 47.72 8.04
C LEU A 253 21.75 47.27 6.61
N GLY A 254 20.83 46.55 5.95
CA GLY A 254 20.75 46.57 4.48
C GLY A 254 20.92 45.26 3.70
N GLY A 255 21.01 44.09 4.33
CA GLY A 255 21.01 42.78 3.65
C GLY A 255 19.76 41.94 3.95
N GLN A 256 19.41 41.00 3.07
CA GLN A 256 18.53 39.89 3.46
C GLN A 256 19.22 39.12 4.60
N ASN A 257 18.52 38.92 5.71
CA ASN A 257 19.08 38.20 6.86
C ASN A 257 19.36 36.74 6.46
N GLU A 258 20.42 36.14 7.00
CA GLU A 258 20.81 34.74 6.72
C GLU A 258 19.64 33.76 6.97
N ALA A 259 18.80 34.07 7.96
CA ALA A 259 17.59 33.31 8.26
C ALA A 259 16.54 33.35 7.14
N ASP A 260 16.40 34.48 6.43
CA ASP A 260 15.47 34.61 5.30
C ASP A 260 15.98 33.84 4.09
N LEU A 261 17.29 33.84 3.85
CA LEU A 261 17.93 33.04 2.79
C LEU A 261 17.75 31.53 3.01
N GLU A 262 17.90 31.06 4.25
CA GLU A 262 17.65 29.66 4.60
C GLU A 262 16.18 29.28 4.46
N ARG A 263 15.26 30.18 4.85
CA ARG A 263 13.83 30.00 4.55
C ARG A 263 13.60 29.83 3.05
N ASP A 264 14.16 30.70 2.23
CA ASP A 264 13.99 30.65 0.77
C ASP A 264 14.54 29.35 0.17
N ARG A 265 15.66 28.83 0.71
CA ARG A 265 16.19 27.50 0.34
C ARG A 265 15.20 26.38 0.66
N LEU A 266 14.60 26.39 1.84
CA LEU A 266 13.59 25.40 2.22
C LEU A 266 12.37 25.48 1.29
N VAL A 267 11.88 26.69 1.02
CA VAL A 267 10.74 26.92 0.11
C VAL A 267 11.06 26.42 -1.30
N ALA A 268 12.24 26.75 -1.84
CA ALA A 268 12.68 26.29 -3.14
C ALA A 268 12.72 24.75 -3.22
N ARG A 269 13.24 24.08 -2.19
CA ARG A 269 13.29 22.62 -2.11
C ARG A 269 11.88 22.00 -2.04
N LEU A 270 10.95 22.63 -1.33
CA LEU A 270 9.55 22.19 -1.28
C LEU A 270 8.84 22.38 -2.62
N LEU A 271 9.10 23.49 -3.34
CA LEU A 271 8.57 23.74 -4.68
C LEU A 271 9.10 22.71 -5.69
N GLU A 272 10.40 22.41 -5.64
CA GLU A 272 11.02 21.39 -6.48
C GLU A 272 10.41 20.01 -6.23
N TYR A 273 10.35 19.59 -4.95
CA TYR A 273 9.73 18.33 -4.57
C TYR A 273 8.25 18.26 -4.96
N SER A 274 7.50 19.36 -4.81
CA SER A 274 6.10 19.45 -5.25
C SER A 274 5.98 19.27 -6.77
N SER A 275 6.91 19.82 -7.54
CA SER A 275 6.96 19.68 -9.00
C SER A 275 7.20 18.22 -9.41
N TYR A 276 8.14 17.53 -8.76
CA TYR A 276 8.33 16.09 -8.96
C TYR A 276 7.07 15.29 -8.61
N LYS A 277 6.43 15.58 -7.47
CA LYS A 277 5.17 14.93 -7.07
C LYS A 277 4.05 15.16 -8.10
N ALA A 278 4.02 16.31 -8.77
CA ALA A 278 3.01 16.63 -9.78
C ALA A 278 3.16 15.81 -11.07
N VAL A 279 4.39 15.41 -11.45
CA VAL A 279 4.63 14.62 -12.67
C VAL A 279 4.48 13.12 -12.46
N ILE A 280 4.61 12.63 -11.21
CA ILE A 280 4.47 11.21 -10.86
C ILE A 280 3.20 10.56 -11.44
N PRO A 281 1.99 11.15 -11.34
CA PRO A 281 0.79 10.59 -11.97
C PRO A 281 0.92 10.36 -13.48
N GLY A 282 1.60 11.26 -14.21
CA GLY A 282 1.85 11.10 -15.64
C GLY A 282 2.79 9.92 -15.93
N PHE A 283 3.84 9.74 -15.14
CA PHE A 283 4.68 8.55 -15.22
C PHE A 283 3.92 7.27 -14.93
N TYR A 284 2.97 7.28 -13.99
CA TYR A 284 2.12 6.12 -13.74
C TYR A 284 1.24 5.79 -14.93
N GLU A 285 0.67 6.78 -15.62
CA GLU A 285 -0.10 6.54 -16.85
C GLU A 285 0.77 5.93 -17.95
N LEU A 286 2.00 6.42 -18.13
CA LEU A 286 2.95 5.85 -19.09
C LEU A 286 3.35 4.42 -18.72
N TRP A 287 3.66 4.18 -17.44
CA TRP A 287 3.94 2.85 -16.92
C TRP A 287 2.76 1.92 -17.13
N GLU A 288 1.54 2.38 -16.90
CA GLU A 288 0.32 1.60 -17.10
C GLU A 288 0.15 1.20 -18.57
N LYS A 289 0.34 2.14 -19.50
CA LYS A 289 0.33 1.87 -20.94
C LYS A 289 1.39 0.81 -21.31
N ARG A 290 2.60 0.94 -20.77
CA ARG A 290 3.70 0.00 -21.03
C ARG A 290 3.47 -1.38 -20.43
N SER A 291 2.91 -1.46 -19.23
CA SER A 291 2.65 -2.70 -18.49
C SER A 291 1.59 -3.57 -19.14
N ARG A 292 0.73 -2.99 -19.99
CA ARG A 292 -0.22 -3.73 -20.83
C ARG A 292 0.43 -4.42 -22.03
N ILE A 293 1.69 -4.13 -22.34
CA ILE A 293 2.43 -4.70 -23.46
C ILE A 293 3.25 -5.89 -22.95
N TYR A 294 2.77 -7.10 -23.24
CA TYR A 294 3.47 -8.34 -22.96
C TYR A 294 4.39 -8.69 -24.14
N LEU A 295 5.70 -8.74 -23.88
CA LEU A 295 6.67 -9.22 -24.84
C LEU A 295 6.86 -10.72 -24.63
N LYS A 296 6.93 -11.49 -25.73
CA LYS A 296 7.45 -12.85 -25.65
C LYS A 296 8.87 -12.75 -25.10
N ARG A 297 9.22 -13.59 -24.12
CA ARG A 297 10.62 -13.78 -23.74
C ARG A 297 11.41 -14.08 -25.02
N ALA A 298 12.61 -13.50 -25.16
CA ALA A 298 13.48 -13.83 -26.28
C ALA A 298 13.46 -15.35 -26.45
N SER A 299 13.08 -15.83 -27.64
CA SER A 299 13.09 -17.27 -27.90
C SER A 299 14.46 -17.75 -27.50
N ALA A 300 14.53 -18.74 -26.60
CA ALA A 300 15.78 -19.45 -26.42
C ALA A 300 16.15 -19.95 -27.81
N LEU A 301 17.26 -19.45 -28.35
CA LEU A 301 17.84 -19.95 -29.60
C LEU A 301 18.44 -21.33 -29.30
N ASP A 302 17.65 -22.24 -28.74
CA ASP A 302 18.12 -23.53 -28.23
C ASP A 302 18.12 -24.61 -29.30
N GLN A 303 17.78 -24.27 -30.55
CA GLN A 303 17.64 -25.29 -31.59
C GLN A 303 18.79 -25.36 -32.59
N ASP A 304 19.74 -24.43 -32.63
CA ASP A 304 20.89 -24.51 -33.56
C ASP A 304 22.22 -23.90 -33.06
N ILE A 305 22.36 -23.56 -31.77
CA ILE A 305 23.65 -23.04 -31.26
C ILE A 305 24.57 -24.22 -30.91
N VAL A 306 25.48 -24.55 -31.82
CA VAL A 306 26.66 -25.36 -31.47
C VAL A 306 27.58 -24.47 -30.61
N PHE A 307 27.66 -24.77 -29.32
CA PHE A 307 28.62 -24.12 -28.42
C PHE A 307 30.05 -24.51 -28.83
N ASN A 308 30.66 -23.73 -29.72
CA ASN A 308 32.08 -23.83 -30.01
C ASN A 308 32.86 -22.96 -29.01
N GLN A 309 33.55 -23.59 -28.05
CA GLN A 309 34.35 -22.88 -27.05
C GLN A 309 35.56 -22.14 -27.65
N GLU A 310 35.92 -22.43 -28.90
CA GLU A 310 37.04 -21.82 -29.62
C GLU A 310 36.60 -20.72 -30.59
N ALA A 311 35.31 -20.40 -30.67
CA ALA A 311 34.82 -19.37 -31.58
C ALA A 311 35.33 -17.97 -31.14
N PRO A 312 35.97 -17.20 -32.03
CA PRO A 312 36.33 -15.81 -31.73
C PRO A 312 35.05 -14.98 -31.50
N LEU A 313 35.19 -13.89 -30.75
CA LEU A 313 34.10 -12.94 -30.55
C LEU A 313 33.59 -12.44 -31.91
N PRO A 314 32.26 -12.38 -32.14
CA PRO A 314 31.70 -11.83 -33.37
C PRO A 314 32.19 -10.40 -33.62
N GLU A 315 32.42 -10.04 -34.88
CA GLU A 315 32.86 -8.70 -35.25
C GLU A 315 31.88 -7.63 -34.72
N GLY A 316 32.41 -6.59 -34.08
CA GLY A 316 31.63 -5.49 -33.49
C GLY A 316 31.17 -5.73 -32.05
N VAL A 317 31.47 -6.88 -31.45
CA VAL A 317 31.19 -7.14 -30.04
C VAL A 317 32.33 -6.63 -29.17
N ASP A 318 32.05 -5.57 -28.41
CA ASP A 318 32.97 -4.99 -27.44
C ASP A 318 33.02 -5.85 -26.15
N PRO A 319 34.19 -6.37 -25.75
CA PRO A 319 34.35 -7.16 -24.51
C PRO A 319 33.82 -6.44 -23.26
N ILE A 320 33.90 -5.10 -23.22
CA ILE A 320 33.41 -4.30 -22.11
C ILE A 320 31.88 -4.39 -22.03
N LYS A 321 31.19 -4.37 -23.17
CA LYS A 321 29.72 -4.50 -23.21
C LYS A 321 29.25 -5.87 -22.76
N ILE A 322 30.01 -6.94 -23.06
CA ILE A 322 29.71 -8.29 -22.55
C ILE A 322 29.87 -8.30 -21.03
N HIS A 323 30.97 -7.78 -20.51
CA HIS A 323 31.21 -7.71 -19.07
C HIS A 323 30.11 -6.94 -18.34
N THR A 324 29.72 -5.76 -18.84
CA THR A 324 28.61 -4.97 -18.28
C THR A 324 27.28 -5.70 -18.39
N ALA A 325 27.02 -6.43 -19.47
CA ALA A 325 25.80 -7.22 -19.62
C ALA A 325 25.76 -8.40 -18.62
N MET A 326 26.89 -9.07 -18.40
CA MET A 326 27.02 -10.14 -17.41
C MET A 326 26.85 -9.60 -15.99
N GLN A 327 27.49 -8.48 -15.63
CA GLN A 327 27.31 -7.84 -14.32
C GLN A 327 25.84 -7.51 -14.07
N LYS A 328 25.15 -6.89 -15.05
CA LYS A 328 23.71 -6.61 -14.94
C LYS A 328 22.83 -7.86 -14.78
N ILE A 329 23.29 -9.03 -15.23
CA ILE A 329 22.59 -10.29 -15.01
C ILE A 329 22.86 -10.80 -13.60
N TYR A 330 24.12 -10.73 -13.13
CA TYR A 330 24.50 -11.10 -11.77
C TYR A 330 23.78 -10.24 -10.73
N ASP A 331 23.77 -8.92 -10.89
CA ASP A 331 23.08 -8.01 -9.98
C ASP A 331 21.58 -8.34 -9.87
N ARG A 332 20.93 -8.73 -10.97
CA ARG A 332 19.51 -9.14 -11.00
C ARG A 332 19.24 -10.55 -10.45
N LEU A 333 20.28 -11.37 -10.27
CA LEU A 333 20.17 -12.70 -9.67
C LEU A 333 20.44 -12.65 -8.15
N GLU A 334 21.12 -11.62 -7.67
CA GLU A 334 21.41 -11.39 -6.25
C GLU A 334 20.34 -10.51 -5.54
N GLU A 335 19.56 -9.72 -6.30
CA GLU A 335 18.34 -9.00 -5.83
C GLU A 335 17.07 -9.88 -5.77
#